data_AF-A0A3B9HV64-F1
#
_entry.id   AF-A0A3B9HV64-F1
#
_cell.length_a   1.000
_cell.length_b   1.000
_cell.length_c   1.000
_cell.angle_alpha   90.00
_cell.angle_beta   90.00
_cell.angle_gamma   90.00
#
_symmetry.space_group_name_H-M   'P 1'
#
loop_
_entity.id
_entity.type
_entity.pdbx_description
1 polymer ?
#
loop_
_entity_poly.entity_id
_entity_poly.type
_entity_poly.pdbx_seq_one_letter_code
_entity_poly.pdbx_strand_id
1 'polypeptide(L)' 'GADGLMLEVHAQPEVAFSDGAQSINPDEFNRVLERARKVAAAVGRQLI' A
#
# COMPACT_ATOMS: atom_id res chain seq x y z
N GLY A 1 -14.71 4.41 7.21
CA GLY A 1 -13.25 4.46 7.41
C GLY A 1 -12.77 3.12 7.94
N ALA A 2 -11.47 2.85 7.88
CA ALA A 2 -10.84 1.65 8.42
C ALA A 2 -9.69 2.04 9.36
N ASP A 3 -9.25 1.12 10.21
CA ASP A 3 -8.15 1.33 11.15
C ASP A 3 -6.79 0.93 10.56
N GLY A 4 -6.79 0.17 9.47
CA GLY A 4 -5.58 -0.24 8.77
C GLY A 4 -5.86 -0.68 7.32
N LEU A 5 -4.77 -0.95 6.60
CA LEU A 5 -4.77 -1.48 5.24
C LEU A 5 -3.74 -2.61 5.18
N MET A 6 -4.11 -3.72 4.54
CA MET A 6 -3.20 -4.83 4.24
C MET A 6 -2.88 -4.80 2.75
N LEU A 7 -1.60 -4.83 2.41
CA LEU A 7 -1.09 -4.78 1.04
C LEU A 7 -0.08 -5.90 0.83
N GLU A 8 -0.17 -6.57 -0.31
CA GLU A 8 0.83 -7.55 -0.76
C GLU A 8 1.87 -6.83 -1.62
N VAL A 9 3.14 -7.03 -1.30
CA VAL A 9 4.25 -6.34 -1.98
C VAL A 9 5.24 -7.39 -2.46
N HIS A 10 5.54 -7.37 -3.76
CA HIS A 10 6.54 -8.24 -4.37
C HIS A 10 7.48 -7.42 -5.26
N ALA A 11 8.78 -7.70 -5.23
CA ALA A 11 9.76 -6.94 -6.02
C ALA A 11 9.51 -7.06 -7.54
N GLN A 12 8.97 -8.20 -7.96
CA GLN A 12 8.65 -8.55 -9.34
C GLN A 12 7.29 -9.26 -9.41
N PRO A 13 6.16 -8.53 -9.32
CA PRO A 13 4.84 -9.14 -9.22
C PRO A 13 4.52 -10.12 -10.37
N GLU A 14 5.09 -9.90 -11.55
CA GLU A 14 4.88 -10.71 -12.76
C GLU A 14 5.41 -12.15 -12.66
N VAL A 15 6.34 -12.43 -11.74
CA VAL A 15 6.88 -13.77 -11.49
C VAL A 15 6.52 -14.32 -10.10
N ALA A 16 5.61 -13.67 -9.38
CA ALA A 16 5.23 -14.11 -8.05
C ALA A 16 4.58 -15.50 -8.12
N PHE A 17 5.00 -16.39 -7.22
CA PHE A 17 4.47 -17.76 -7.15
C PHE A 17 2.99 -17.82 -6.74
N SER A 18 2.55 -16.83 -5.97
CA SER A 18 1.16 -16.58 -5.60
C SER A 18 0.87 -15.11 -5.79
N ASP A 19 -0.36 -14.78 -6.17
CA ASP A 19 -0.93 -13.45 -5.92
C ASP A 19 -0.21 -12.26 -6.59
N GLY A 20 0.49 -12.53 -7.70
CA GLY A 20 1.25 -11.53 -8.43
C GLY A 20 0.41 -10.43 -9.07
N ALA A 21 -0.80 -10.74 -9.55
CA ALA A 21 -1.65 -9.77 -10.22
C ALA A 21 -2.18 -8.66 -9.30
N GLN A 22 -2.34 -8.94 -8.01
CA GLN A 22 -2.76 -7.96 -7.01
C GLN A 22 -1.60 -7.39 -6.18
N SER A 23 -0.43 -8.03 -6.22
CA SER A 23 0.77 -7.54 -5.55
C SER A 23 1.27 -6.29 -6.26
N ILE A 24 1.63 -5.27 -5.47
CA ILE A 24 2.28 -4.07 -5.99
C ILE A 24 3.79 -4.16 -5.79
N ASN A 25 4.55 -3.36 -6.53
CA ASN A 25 5.99 -3.27 -6.31
C ASN A 25 6.34 -2.29 -5.17
N PRO A 26 7.60 -2.28 -4.68
CA PRO A 26 8.01 -1.40 -3.58
C PRO A 26 7.83 0.10 -3.86
N ASP A 27 7.99 0.54 -5.11
CA ASP A 27 7.83 1.95 -5.48
C ASP A 27 6.35 2.36 -5.42
N GLU A 28 5.46 1.49 -5.88
CA GLU A 28 4.02 1.68 -5.76
C GLU A 28 3.57 1.68 -4.32
N PHE A 29 4.12 0.80 -3.48
CA PHE A 29 3.85 0.78 -2.04
C PHE A 29 4.21 2.13 -1.38
N ASN A 30 5.39 2.68 -1.70
CA ASN A 30 5.80 4.00 -1.21
C ASN A 30 4.83 5.10 -1.64
N ARG A 31 4.35 5.07 -2.89
CA ARG A 31 3.33 6.01 -3.39
C ARG A 31 2.00 5.86 -2.66
N VAL A 32 1.57 4.63 -2.36
CA VAL A 32 0.36 4.38 -1.57
C VAL A 32 0.51 4.96 -0.17
N LEU A 33 1.64 4.73 0.51
CA LEU A 33 1.89 5.29 1.84
C LEU A 33 1.89 6.82 1.85
N GLU A 34 2.50 7.47 0.85
CA GLU A 34 2.47 8.93 0.73
C GLU A 34 1.03 9.46 0.61
N ARG A 35 0.22 8.82 -0.24
CA ARG A 35 -1.20 9.19 -0.41
C ARG A 35 -2.02 8.91 0.85
N ALA A 36 -1.81 7.76 1.48
CA ALA A 36 -2.49 7.35 2.70
C ALA A 36 -2.22 8.32 3.85
N ARG A 37 -0.98 8.81 4.00
CA ARG A 37 -0.64 9.85 4.99
C ARG A 37 -1.40 11.15 4.75
N LYS A 38 -1.52 11.60 3.50
CA LYS A 38 -2.29 12.80 3.15
C LYS A 38 -3.78 12.63 3.48
N VAL A 39 -4.35 11.46 3.16
CA VAL A 39 -5.74 11.13 3.49
C VAL A 39 -5.95 11.07 5.00
N ALA A 40 -5.07 10.39 5.74
CA ALA A 40 -5.14 10.30 7.20
C ALA A 40 -5.16 11.69 7.83
N ALA A 41 -4.22 12.57 7.43
CA ALA A 41 -4.15 13.93 7.91
C ALA A 41 -5.44 14.73 7.61
N ALA A 42 -5.98 14.59 6.40
CA ALA A 42 -7.22 15.28 6.00
C ALA A 42 -8.45 14.85 6.82
N VAL A 43 -8.46 13.63 7.34
CA VAL A 43 -9.55 13.11 8.19
C VAL A 43 -9.23 13.17 9.68
N GLY A 44 -8.19 13.91 10.10
CA GLY A 44 -7.81 14.08 11.50
C GLY A 44 -7.23 12.81 12.14
N ARG A 45 -6.62 11.94 11.34
CA ARG A 45 -5.95 10.70 11.77
C ARG A 45 -4.46 10.75 11.44
N GLN A 46 -3.69 9.86 12.06
CA GLN A 46 -2.27 9.68 11.77
C GLN A 46 -2.02 8.25 11.31
N LEU A 47 -1.22 8.10 10.25
CA LEU A 47 -0.65 6.82 9.86
C LEU A 47 0.69 6.67 10.58
N ILE A 48 0.80 5.66 11.45
CA ILE A 48 1.98 5.35 12.26
C ILE A 48 2.94 4.42 11.52
#